data_AF-A0A8T1U216-F1
#
_entry.id   AF-A0A8T1U216-F1
#
_cell.length_a   1.000
_cell.length_b   1.000
_cell.length_c   1.000
_cell.angle_alpha   90.00
_cell.angle_beta   90.00
_cell.angle_gamma   90.00
#
_symmetry.space_group_name_H-M   'P 1'
#
loop_
_entity.id
_entity.type
_entity.pdbx_description
1 polymer ?
#
loop_
_entity_poly.entity_id
_entity_poly.type
_entity_poly.pdbx_seq_one_letter_code
_entity_poly.pdbx_strand_id
1 'polypeptide(L)'
;MQPHHVLSQKSLLTSYVTSYVRSASRSVPRHYKSAYLLQRWYKARQAGLFLEEAVILAEFAGKPPPHPRVRALFNFNALSDSTCKKRFRFDKSELCVLVQLMGISEVVTRERTRATAIEALCVVLYKLPVPVRWEDMEFFFGRSASGLSNI
;
A
#
# COMPACT_ATOMS: atom_id res chain seq x y z
N MET A 1 -13.54 38.03 -4.33
CA MET A 1 -14.65 37.18 -3.83
C MET A 1 -14.13 35.77 -3.53
N GLN A 2 -14.05 35.44 -2.23
CA GLN A 2 -14.50 34.18 -1.60
C GLN A 2 -13.81 32.82 -1.94
N PRO A 3 -12.53 32.60 -1.59
CA PRO A 3 -11.95 31.25 -1.49
C PRO A 3 -12.46 30.45 -0.26
N HIS A 4 -12.90 31.12 0.80
CA HIS A 4 -13.35 30.48 2.05
C HIS A 4 -14.70 29.74 1.93
N HIS A 5 -15.60 30.22 1.07
CA HIS A 5 -16.93 29.62 0.89
C HIS A 5 -16.86 28.24 0.21
N VAL A 6 -15.93 28.07 -0.72
CA VAL A 6 -15.72 26.82 -1.48
C VAL A 6 -15.13 25.72 -0.59
N LEU A 7 -14.22 26.08 0.32
CA LEU A 7 -13.65 25.14 1.30
C LEU A 7 -14.71 24.67 2.32
N SER A 8 -15.57 25.58 2.76
CA SER A 8 -16.70 25.25 3.65
C SER A 8 -17.68 24.27 2.99
N GLN A 9 -18.13 24.55 1.76
CA GLN A 9 -19.03 23.64 1.02
C GLN A 9 -18.43 22.25 0.77
N LYS A 10 -17.14 22.16 0.43
CA LYS A 10 -16.46 20.86 0.24
C LYS A 10 -16.44 20.04 1.54
N SER A 11 -16.20 20.69 2.68
CA SER A 11 -16.18 20.03 4.00
C SER A 11 -17.56 19.52 4.44
N LEU A 12 -18.62 20.27 4.10
CA LEU A 12 -19.99 19.88 4.39
C LEU A 12 -20.42 18.67 3.54
N LEU A 13 -20.04 18.66 2.27
CA LEU A 13 -20.32 17.54 1.36
C LEU A 13 -19.60 16.26 1.80
N THR A 14 -18.32 16.33 2.19
CA THR A 14 -17.59 15.15 2.70
C THR A 14 -18.15 14.66 4.03
N SER A 15 -18.58 15.56 4.92
CA SER A 15 -19.28 15.22 6.16
C SER A 15 -20.61 14.50 5.90
N TYR A 16 -21.41 15.00 4.96
CA TYR A 16 -22.68 14.39 4.57
C TYR A 16 -22.49 12.99 3.99
N VAL A 17 -21.57 12.82 3.02
CA VAL A 17 -21.23 11.52 2.44
C VAL A 17 -20.81 10.54 3.53
N THR A 18 -19.93 10.96 4.43
CA THR A 18 -19.44 10.12 5.53
C THR A 18 -20.56 9.70 6.47
N SER A 19 -21.44 10.62 6.86
CA SER A 19 -22.58 10.36 7.74
C SER A 19 -23.56 9.37 7.11
N TYR A 20 -23.93 9.61 5.84
CA TYR A 20 -24.82 8.75 5.09
C TYR A 20 -24.26 7.33 4.98
N VAL A 21 -23.00 7.19 4.55
CA VAL A 21 -22.35 5.87 4.39
C VAL A 21 -22.29 5.13 5.71
N ARG A 22 -21.96 5.81 6.82
CA ARG A 22 -21.91 5.20 8.16
C ARG A 22 -23.29 4.70 8.59
N SER A 23 -24.33 5.49 8.38
CA SER A 23 -25.71 5.10 8.66
C SER A 23 -26.13 3.91 7.80
N ALA A 24 -25.91 3.99 6.49
CA ALA A 24 -26.27 2.98 5.51
C ALA A 24 -25.57 1.63 5.71
N SER A 25 -24.35 1.63 6.27
CA SER A 25 -23.55 0.41 6.49
C SER A 25 -23.37 0.02 7.97
N ARG A 26 -24.18 0.59 8.87
CA ARG A 26 -24.02 0.43 10.33
C ARG A 26 -23.99 -1.03 10.80
N SER A 27 -24.78 -1.90 10.18
CA SER A 27 -24.90 -3.33 10.51
C SER A 27 -23.99 -4.24 9.68
N VAL A 28 -23.16 -3.68 8.79
CA VAL A 28 -22.37 -4.44 7.83
C VAL A 28 -20.93 -4.62 8.33
N PRO A 29 -20.40 -5.85 8.41
CA PRO A 29 -19.00 -6.06 8.76
C PRO A 29 -18.05 -5.32 7.81
N ARG A 30 -16.94 -4.80 8.34
CA ARG A 30 -15.99 -3.96 7.57
C ARG A 30 -15.52 -4.60 6.26
N HIS A 31 -15.25 -5.90 6.25
CA HIS A 31 -14.78 -6.64 5.08
C HIS A 31 -15.87 -6.81 3.99
N TYR A 32 -17.15 -6.71 4.34
CA TYR A 32 -18.27 -6.74 3.39
C TYR A 32 -18.77 -5.34 3.00
N LYS A 33 -18.30 -4.27 3.65
CA LYS A 33 -18.80 -2.89 3.43
C LYS A 33 -18.75 -2.47 1.96
N SER A 34 -17.63 -2.71 1.27
CA SER A 34 -17.48 -2.30 -0.14
C SER A 34 -18.45 -3.05 -1.07
N ALA A 35 -18.60 -4.37 -0.88
CA ALA A 35 -19.52 -5.18 -1.67
C ALA A 35 -20.98 -4.77 -1.41
N TYR A 36 -21.34 -4.52 -0.16
CA TYR A 36 -22.65 -4.03 0.23
C TYR A 36 -22.99 -2.68 -0.42
N LEU A 37 -22.06 -1.72 -0.36
CA LEU A 37 -22.26 -0.40 -0.98
C LEU A 37 -22.37 -0.49 -2.51
N LEU A 38 -21.60 -1.37 -3.15
CA LEU A 38 -21.68 -1.60 -4.59
C LEU A 38 -23.07 -2.15 -4.99
N GLN A 39 -23.57 -3.14 -4.25
CA GLN A 39 -24.89 -3.70 -4.46
C GLN A 39 -25.99 -2.64 -4.27
N ARG A 40 -25.86 -1.82 -3.23
CA ARG A 40 -26.80 -0.73 -2.94
C ARG A 40 -26.77 0.37 -4.01
N TRP A 41 -25.59 0.73 -4.49
CA TRP A 41 -25.42 1.66 -5.61
C TRP A 41 -26.13 1.17 -6.87
N TYR A 42 -25.96 -0.11 -7.22
CA TYR A 42 -26.63 -0.71 -8.36
C TYR A 42 -28.16 -0.64 -8.24
N LYS A 43 -28.70 -0.94 -7.05
CA LYS A 43 -30.15 -0.82 -6.78
C LYS A 43 -30.63 0.64 -6.86
N ALA A 44 -29.89 1.59 -6.29
CA ALA A 44 -30.21 3.01 -6.35
C ALA A 44 -30.27 3.52 -7.79
N ARG A 45 -29.30 3.11 -8.62
CA ARG A 45 -29.26 3.41 -10.05
C ARG A 45 -30.46 2.85 -10.82
N GLN A 46 -30.88 1.62 -10.52
CA GLN A 46 -32.08 1.03 -11.13
C GLN A 46 -33.37 1.73 -10.70
N ALA A 47 -33.44 2.18 -9.45
CA ALA A 47 -34.61 2.86 -8.88
C ALA A 47 -34.67 4.37 -9.18
N GLY A 48 -33.66 4.93 -9.87
CA GLY A 48 -33.59 6.37 -10.13
C GLY A 48 -33.31 7.22 -8.88
N LEU A 49 -32.72 6.65 -7.83
CA LEU A 49 -32.37 7.34 -6.58
C LEU A 49 -31.03 8.08 -6.72
N PHE A 50 -31.02 9.19 -7.45
CA PHE A 50 -29.81 9.93 -7.82
C PHE A 50 -28.96 10.39 -6.64
N LEU A 51 -29.59 10.81 -5.53
CA LEU A 51 -28.86 11.26 -4.34
C LEU A 51 -28.08 10.11 -3.69
N GLU A 52 -28.71 8.95 -3.52
CA GLU A 52 -28.04 7.77 -2.99
C GLU A 52 -26.93 7.28 -3.94
N GLU A 53 -27.23 7.26 -5.25
CA GLU A 53 -26.26 6.89 -6.28
C GLU A 53 -25.01 7.77 -6.21
N ALA A 54 -25.18 9.09 -6.20
CA ALA A 54 -24.07 10.04 -6.20
C ALA A 54 -23.27 9.99 -4.90
N VAL A 55 -23.94 9.85 -3.75
CA VAL A 55 -23.28 9.74 -2.44
C VAL A 55 -22.42 8.47 -2.34
N ILE A 56 -22.95 7.33 -2.79
CA ILE A 56 -22.20 6.08 -2.76
C ILE A 56 -21.04 6.12 -3.76
N LEU A 57 -21.25 6.72 -4.94
CA LEU A 57 -20.17 6.92 -5.91
C LEU A 57 -19.06 7.83 -5.36
N ALA A 58 -19.43 8.92 -4.66
CA ALA A 58 -18.48 9.81 -4.02
C ALA A 58 -17.64 9.12 -2.93
N GLU A 59 -18.23 8.20 -2.16
CA GLU A 59 -17.50 7.36 -1.20
C GLU A 59 -16.48 6.44 -1.87
N PHE A 60 -16.78 5.90 -3.05
CA PHE A 60 -15.81 5.12 -3.82
C PHE A 60 -14.71 5.98 -4.42
N ALA A 61 -15.06 7.15 -4.95
CA ALA A 61 -14.10 8.09 -5.55
C ALA A 61 -13.19 8.75 -4.50
N GLY A 62 -13.67 8.92 -3.26
CA GLY A 62 -12.90 9.52 -2.16
C GLY A 62 -11.88 8.58 -1.53
N LYS A 63 -11.91 7.28 -1.86
CA LYS A 63 -10.87 6.34 -1.39
C LYS A 63 -9.63 6.52 -2.25
N PRO A 64 -8.43 6.61 -1.65
CA PRO A 64 -7.21 6.57 -2.44
C PRO A 64 -7.24 5.29 -3.29
N PRO A 65 -6.68 5.33 -4.52
CA PRO A 65 -6.60 4.14 -5.35
C PRO A 65 -6.00 3.01 -4.50
N PRO A 66 -6.55 1.79 -4.59
CA PRO A 66 -5.99 0.67 -3.86
C PRO A 66 -4.51 0.62 -4.20
N HIS A 67 -3.65 0.69 -3.18
CA HIS A 67 -2.22 0.58 -3.39
C HIS A 67 -2.01 -0.70 -4.19
N PRO A 68 -1.27 -0.66 -5.31
CA PRO A 68 -1.05 -1.84 -6.11
C PRO A 68 -0.58 -2.91 -5.16
N ARG A 69 -1.38 -3.98 -4.97
CA ARG A 69 -0.93 -5.08 -4.11
C ARG A 69 0.36 -5.54 -4.76
N VAL A 70 1.50 -5.31 -4.11
CA VAL A 70 2.78 -5.65 -4.68
C VAL A 70 2.85 -7.17 -4.66
N ARG A 71 2.54 -7.79 -5.80
CA ARG A 71 2.41 -9.25 -5.93
C ARG A 71 3.72 -9.91 -6.37
N ALA A 72 4.67 -9.12 -6.86
CA ALA A 72 5.96 -9.61 -7.28
C ALA A 72 6.93 -9.48 -6.12
N LEU A 73 7.36 -10.61 -5.55
CA LEU A 73 8.44 -10.67 -4.57
C LEU A 73 9.74 -10.14 -5.18
N PHE A 74 10.62 -9.60 -4.33
CA PHE A 74 11.95 -9.15 -4.73
C PHE A 74 12.70 -10.26 -5.48
N ASN A 75 13.13 -9.97 -6.71
CA ASN A 75 13.90 -10.89 -7.54
C ASN A 75 15.31 -10.34 -7.76
N PHE A 76 16.25 -10.80 -6.93
CA PHE A 76 17.66 -10.42 -7.03
C PHE A 76 18.26 -10.72 -8.41
N ASN A 77 17.87 -11.84 -9.02
CA ASN A 77 18.41 -12.27 -10.32
C ASN A 77 18.00 -11.32 -11.46
N ALA A 78 16.84 -10.68 -11.35
CA ALA A 78 16.34 -9.72 -12.34
C ALA A 78 17.04 -8.35 -12.30
N LEU A 79 17.80 -8.04 -11.24
CA LEU A 79 18.52 -6.77 -11.15
C LEU A 79 19.72 -6.75 -12.12
N SER A 80 20.17 -5.58 -12.55
CA SER A 80 21.47 -5.41 -13.22
C SER A 80 22.55 -5.02 -12.20
N ASP A 81 23.83 -5.24 -12.51
CA ASP A 81 24.93 -4.75 -11.66
C ASP A 81 24.91 -3.24 -11.50
N SER A 82 24.56 -2.51 -12.57
CA SER A 82 24.39 -1.05 -12.52
C SER A 82 23.29 -0.61 -11.55
N THR A 83 22.21 -1.39 -11.43
CA THR A 83 21.13 -1.14 -10.46
C THR A 83 21.60 -1.47 -9.05
N CYS A 84 22.31 -2.59 -8.88
CA CYS A 84 22.86 -3.01 -7.58
C CYS A 84 23.81 -1.94 -7.03
N LYS A 85 24.77 -1.45 -7.84
CA LYS A 85 25.69 -0.38 -7.41
C LYS A 85 24.96 0.91 -7.04
N LYS A 86 23.94 1.30 -7.80
CA LYS A 86 23.17 2.52 -7.50
C LYS A 86 22.39 2.43 -6.18
N ARG A 87 21.82 1.27 -5.87
CA ARG A 87 20.93 1.09 -4.71
C ARG A 87 21.67 0.62 -3.46
N PHE A 88 22.59 -0.33 -3.61
CA PHE A 88 23.27 -1.02 -2.52
C PHE A 88 24.76 -0.69 -2.39
N ARG A 89 25.34 0.03 -3.37
CA ARG A 89 26.78 0.37 -3.46
C ARG A 89 27.72 -0.79 -3.77
N PHE A 90 27.18 -1.98 -4.00
CA PHE A 90 27.89 -3.21 -4.37
C PHE A 90 27.33 -3.78 -5.68
N ASP A 91 28.14 -4.53 -6.43
CA ASP A 91 27.65 -5.39 -7.51
C ASP A 91 27.05 -6.71 -7.02
N LYS A 92 26.50 -7.51 -7.93
CA LYS A 92 25.86 -8.78 -7.55
C LYS A 92 26.83 -9.76 -6.89
N SER A 93 28.04 -9.90 -7.42
CA SER A 93 29.05 -10.81 -6.88
C SER A 93 29.46 -10.40 -5.47
N GLU A 94 29.72 -9.11 -5.25
CA GLU A 94 30.06 -8.54 -3.95
C GLU A 94 28.94 -8.76 -2.93
N LEU A 95 27.67 -8.60 -3.33
CA LEU A 95 26.53 -8.88 -2.46
C LEU A 95 26.46 -10.34 -2.04
N CYS A 96 26.70 -11.29 -2.96
CA CYS A 96 26.76 -12.71 -2.64
C CYS A 96 27.91 -13.04 -1.68
N VAL A 97 29.09 -12.46 -1.91
CA VAL A 97 30.25 -12.61 -1.02
C VAL A 97 29.95 -12.02 0.37
N LEU A 98 29.29 -10.86 0.42
CA LEU A 98 28.96 -10.20 1.68
C LEU A 98 27.95 -11.01 2.51
N VAL A 99 26.98 -11.67 1.88
CA VAL A 99 26.09 -12.64 2.56
C VAL A 99 26.89 -13.75 3.22
N GLN A 100 27.88 -14.32 2.51
CA GLN A 100 28.72 -15.39 3.02
C GLN A 100 29.62 -14.91 4.17
N LEU A 101 30.26 -13.75 4.01
CA LEU A 101 31.15 -13.18 5.02
C LEU A 101 30.42 -12.81 6.31
N MET A 102 29.18 -12.32 6.21
CA MET A 102 28.37 -11.99 7.36
C MET A 102 27.62 -13.20 7.96
N GLY A 103 27.68 -14.36 7.32
CA GLY A 103 26.99 -15.57 7.79
C GLY A 103 25.47 -15.42 7.82
N ILE A 104 24.90 -14.60 6.91
CA ILE A 104 23.44 -14.39 6.87
C ILE A 104 22.79 -15.64 6.28
N SER A 105 21.93 -16.28 7.07
CA SER A 105 21.07 -17.37 6.62
C SER A 105 19.70 -16.86 6.14
N GLU A 106 18.82 -17.76 5.72
CA GLU A 106 17.40 -17.41 5.52
C GLU A 106 16.83 -16.82 6.82
N VAL A 107 16.10 -15.71 6.70
CA VAL A 107 15.50 -15.00 7.84
C VAL A 107 14.05 -15.41 7.95
N VAL A 108 13.68 -15.96 9.11
CA VAL A 108 12.29 -16.29 9.44
C VAL A 108 11.92 -15.58 10.75
N THR A 109 11.06 -14.58 10.65
CA THR A 109 10.67 -13.74 11.78
C THR A 109 9.51 -14.37 12.56
N ARG A 110 9.25 -13.87 13.78
CA ARG A 110 8.13 -14.34 14.62
C ARG A 110 6.77 -14.13 13.96
N GLU A 111 6.64 -13.06 13.18
CA GLU A 111 5.46 -12.69 12.38
C GLU A 111 5.32 -13.58 11.13
N ARG A 112 6.17 -14.61 11.02
CA ARG A 112 6.24 -15.55 9.89
C ARG A 112 6.65 -14.88 8.58
N THR A 113 7.38 -13.77 8.67
CA THR A 113 7.98 -13.14 7.50
C THR A 113 9.20 -13.96 7.12
N ARG A 114 9.22 -14.49 5.89
CA ARG A 114 10.39 -15.21 5.34
C ARG A 114 11.12 -14.30 4.38
N ALA A 115 12.43 -14.18 4.48
CA ALA A 115 13.27 -13.47 3.53
C ALA A 115 14.51 -14.30 3.22
N THR A 116 14.92 -14.28 1.96
CA THR A 116 16.20 -14.88 1.58
C THR A 116 17.35 -14.08 2.18
N ALA A 117 18.49 -14.72 2.42
CA ALA A 117 19.67 -14.04 2.97
C ALA A 117 20.07 -12.79 2.16
N ILE A 118 20.02 -12.90 0.83
CA ILE A 118 20.34 -11.81 -0.09
C ILE A 118 19.31 -10.67 -0.03
N GLU A 119 18.03 -11.00 0.08
CA GLU A 119 16.97 -10.01 0.21
C GLU A 119 17.08 -9.25 1.53
N ALA A 120 17.31 -9.95 2.64
CA ALA A 120 17.52 -9.34 3.95
C ALA A 120 18.71 -8.37 3.92
N LEU A 121 19.83 -8.81 3.34
CA LEU A 121 20.99 -7.94 3.13
C LEU A 121 20.63 -6.70 2.30
N CYS A 122 19.95 -6.88 1.16
CA CYS A 122 19.54 -5.78 0.30
C CYS A 122 18.60 -4.79 1.01
N VAL A 123 17.67 -5.24 1.86
CA VAL A 123 16.78 -4.37 2.64
C VAL A 123 17.58 -3.46 3.56
N VAL A 124 18.56 -4.02 4.29
CA VAL A 124 19.43 -3.27 5.20
C VAL A 124 20.30 -2.28 4.41
N LEU A 125 21.01 -2.76 3.38
CA LEU A 125 21.88 -1.93 2.54
C LEU A 125 21.14 -0.79 1.84
N TYR A 126 19.86 -0.95 1.54
CA TYR A 126 19.07 0.11 0.92
C TYR A 126 18.86 1.30 1.87
N LYS A 127 18.80 1.05 3.19
CA LYS A 127 18.57 2.08 4.22
C LYS A 127 19.84 2.68 4.80
N LEU A 128 20.97 1.97 4.75
CA LEU A 128 22.23 2.47 5.32
C LEU A 128 22.73 3.79 4.70
N PRO A 129 22.65 4.02 3.37
CA PRO A 129 23.13 5.25 2.76
C PRO A 129 22.26 6.48 3.05
N VAL A 130 20.96 6.28 3.25
CA VAL A 130 19.99 7.37 3.44
C VAL A 130 18.73 6.86 4.16
N PRO A 131 18.17 7.60 5.13
CA PRO A 131 16.91 7.22 5.75
C PRO A 131 15.76 7.28 4.73
N VAL A 132 15.13 6.13 4.47
CA VAL A 132 13.95 5.98 3.61
C VAL A 132 12.80 5.40 4.43
N ARG A 133 11.54 5.77 4.15
CA ARG A 133 10.39 5.17 4.82
C ARG A 133 10.15 3.76 4.30
N TRP A 134 9.53 2.91 5.12
CA TRP A 134 9.19 1.55 4.69
C TRP A 134 8.16 1.54 3.54
N GLU A 135 7.23 2.49 3.55
CA GLU A 135 6.21 2.69 2.51
C GLU A 135 6.85 2.93 1.12
N ASP A 136 7.93 3.71 1.07
CA ASP A 136 8.63 4.03 -0.19
C ASP A 136 9.37 2.81 -0.79
N MET A 137 9.63 1.80 0.03
CA MET A 137 10.37 0.59 -0.35
C MET A 137 9.44 -0.55 -0.79
N GLU A 138 8.13 -0.45 -0.51
CA GLU A 138 7.19 -1.55 -0.75
C GLU A 138 7.17 -2.00 -2.21
N PHE A 139 7.18 -1.02 -3.13
CA PHE A 139 7.14 -1.27 -4.56
C PHE A 139 8.40 -1.99 -5.05
N PHE A 140 9.57 -1.61 -4.53
CA PHE A 140 10.85 -2.17 -4.98
C PHE A 140 11.08 -3.59 -4.45
N PHE A 141 10.72 -3.85 -3.19
CA PHE A 141 10.93 -5.16 -2.56
C PHE A 141 9.74 -6.12 -2.67
N GLY A 142 8.58 -5.68 -3.14
CA GLY A 142 7.45 -6.59 -3.25
C GLY A 142 6.74 -6.89 -1.94
N ARG A 143 6.97 -6.10 -0.90
CA ARG A 143 6.54 -6.39 0.48
C ARG A 143 5.85 -5.18 1.09
N SER A 144 4.86 -5.41 1.94
CA SER A 144 4.29 -4.36 2.78
C SER A 144 5.33 -3.78 3.74
N ALA A 145 5.14 -2.54 4.18
CA ALA A 145 5.99 -1.82 5.10
C ALA A 145 6.18 -2.56 6.43
N SER A 146 5.12 -3.19 6.94
CA SER A 146 5.18 -4.05 8.13
C SER A 146 6.06 -5.28 7.89
N GLY A 147 5.88 -5.95 6.75
CA GLY A 147 6.71 -7.07 6.33
C GLY A 147 8.19 -6.69 6.16
N LEU A 148 8.49 -5.50 5.64
CA LEU A 148 9.86 -5.00 5.55
C LEU A 148 10.47 -4.68 6.91
N SER A 149 9.68 -4.11 7.83
CA SER A 149 10.16 -3.79 9.18
C SER A 149 10.43 -5.02 10.05
N ASN A 150 9.91 -6.19 9.69
CA ASN A 150 10.18 -7.43 10.40
C ASN A 150 11.54 -8.05 10.01
N ILE A 151 12.03 -7.75 8.80
CA ILE A 151 13.29 -8.26 8.22
C ILE A 151 14.45 -7.41 8.76
#